data_AF-A0A1B6JUV3-F1
#
_entry.id   AF-A0A1B6JUV3-F1
#
_cell.length_a   1.000
_cell.length_b   1.000
_cell.length_c   1.000
_cell.angle_alpha   90.00
_cell.angle_beta   90.00
_cell.angle_gamma   90.00
#
_symmetry.space_group_name_H-M   'P 1'
#
loop_
_entity.id
_entity.type
_entity.pdbx_description
1 polymer ?
#
loop_
_entity_poly.entity_id
_entity_poly.type
_entity_poly.pdbx_seq_one_letter_code
_entity_poly.pdbx_strand_id
1 'polypeptide(L)'
;CSQKGKVLVKTGLGDPEQEWVITSSEELPTDFPKEIKPEGLTYQRKKYLYQKIREFADDELKDLLCPNPGPEPEDGVNEPDPDRPEASDKDVAAGPSTQPPKKRSK
;
A
#
# COMPACT_ATOMS: atom_id res chain seq x y z
N CYS A 1 27.09 -17.02 20.50
CA CYS A 1 27.59 -18.35 20.12
C CYS A 1 26.60 -18.92 19.11
N SER A 2 26.88 -18.85 17.81
CA SER A 2 25.97 -19.31 16.74
C SER A 2 26.23 -20.79 16.49
N GLN A 3 25.34 -21.68 16.97
CA GLN A 3 25.45 -23.11 16.67
C GLN A 3 24.97 -23.35 15.23
N LYS A 4 25.86 -23.91 14.40
CA LYS A 4 25.51 -24.26 13.02
C LYS A 4 24.63 -25.51 13.00
N GLY A 5 23.54 -25.46 12.23
CA GLY A 5 22.67 -26.60 12.01
C GLY A 5 23.37 -27.66 11.16
N LYS A 6 23.37 -28.91 11.62
CA LYS A 6 23.87 -30.07 10.88
C LYS A 6 22.72 -31.04 10.60
N VAL A 7 22.73 -31.67 9.45
CA VAL A 7 21.81 -32.77 9.09
C VAL A 7 22.58 -33.96 8.57
N LEU A 8 22.09 -35.15 8.90
CA LEU A 8 22.57 -36.40 8.33
C LEU A 8 21.78 -36.66 7.05
N VAL A 9 22.49 -36.79 5.93
CA VAL A 9 21.90 -37.03 4.61
C VAL A 9 22.37 -38.38 4.12
N LYS A 10 21.42 -39.18 3.62
CA LYS A 10 21.69 -40.43 2.91
C LYS A 10 21.18 -40.29 1.48
N THR A 11 22.09 -40.23 0.51
CA THR A 11 21.78 -39.98 -0.91
C THR A 11 21.27 -41.20 -1.66
N GLY A 12 21.65 -42.40 -1.21
CA GLY A 12 21.29 -43.66 -1.83
C GLY A 12 21.18 -44.80 -0.83
N LEU A 13 20.53 -45.90 -1.24
CA LEU A 13 20.29 -47.07 -0.38
C LEU A 13 21.57 -47.76 0.13
N GLY A 14 22.69 -47.63 -0.59
CA GLY A 14 23.99 -48.22 -0.26
C GLY A 14 25.06 -47.24 0.23
N ASP A 15 24.78 -45.94 0.24
CA ASP A 15 25.76 -44.92 0.62
C ASP A 15 25.84 -44.75 2.14
N PRO A 16 27.02 -44.39 2.70
CA PRO A 16 27.13 -44.01 4.11
C PRO A 16 26.37 -42.70 4.38
N GLU A 17 25.89 -42.53 5.61
CA GLU A 17 25.30 -41.25 6.03
C GLU A 17 26.40 -40.16 6.03
N GLN A 18 26.11 -39.03 5.40
CA GLN A 18 27.03 -37.90 5.31
C GLN A 18 26.47 -36.72 6.12
N GLU A 19 27.31 -36.14 6.98
CA GLU A 19 26.97 -34.88 7.66
C GLU A 19 27.04 -33.72 6.66
N TRP A 20 25.94 -32.97 6.55
CA TRP A 20 25.86 -31.73 5.81
C TRP A 20 25.60 -30.56 6.76
N VAL A 21 26.41 -29.51 6.64
CA VAL A 21 26.22 -28.27 7.38
C VAL A 21 25.27 -27.40 6.57
N ILE A 22 24.11 -27.06 7.13
CA ILE A 22 23.04 -26.34 6.41
C ILE A 22 23.44 -24.87 6.18
N THR A 23 24.18 -24.29 7.11
CA THR A 23 24.60 -22.89 7.06
C THR A 23 26.02 -22.78 6.52
N SER A 24 26.22 -21.90 5.53
CA SER A 24 27.53 -21.61 4.95
C SER A 24 28.57 -21.26 6.02
N SER A 25 29.85 -21.51 5.72
CA SER A 25 30.97 -21.17 6.61
C SER A 25 31.12 -19.67 6.86
N GLU A 26 30.50 -18.86 6.00
CA GLU A 26 30.52 -17.40 6.03
C GLU A 26 29.84 -16.84 7.28
N GLU A 27 30.37 -15.71 7.76
CA GLU A 27 29.85 -14.97 8.90
C GLU A 27 28.41 -14.57 8.63
N LEU A 28 27.48 -15.15 9.39
CA LEU A 28 26.08 -14.77 9.32
C LEU A 28 25.98 -13.27 9.66
N PRO A 29 25.17 -12.49 8.91
CA PRO A 29 24.90 -11.11 9.26
C PRO A 29 24.45 -11.04 10.73
N THR A 30 25.24 -10.36 11.57
CA THR A 30 24.90 -10.14 12.98
C THR A 30 23.89 -9.02 13.14
N ASP A 31 23.76 -8.18 12.11
CA ASP A 31 22.88 -7.02 12.11
C ASP A 31 21.50 -7.38 11.55
N PHE A 32 20.50 -6.74 12.14
CA PHE A 32 19.14 -6.80 11.61
C PHE A 32 19.05 -6.04 10.29
N PRO A 33 18.13 -6.43 9.39
CA PRO A 33 17.81 -5.62 8.22
C PRO A 33 17.39 -4.22 8.65
N LYS A 34 17.67 -3.24 7.79
CA LYS A 34 17.23 -1.85 8.04
C LYS A 34 15.72 -1.80 8.17
N GLU A 35 15.24 -1.03 9.15
CA GLU A 35 13.81 -0.80 9.34
C GLU A 35 13.25 -0.06 8.11
N ILE A 36 12.30 -0.69 7.43
CA ILE A 36 11.56 -0.06 6.35
C ILE A 36 10.36 0.64 6.98
N LYS A 37 10.34 1.97 6.96
CA LYS A 37 9.18 2.75 7.38
C LYS A 37 8.21 2.81 6.20
N PRO A 38 7.02 2.18 6.29
CA PRO A 38 6.05 2.29 5.23
C PRO A 38 5.59 3.73 5.09
N GLU A 39 5.38 4.16 3.85
CA GLU A 39 4.75 5.44 3.59
C GLU A 39 3.32 5.41 4.14
N GLY A 40 2.91 6.50 4.80
CA GLY A 40 1.54 6.63 5.28
C GLY A 40 0.54 6.80 4.14
N LEU A 41 -0.75 6.75 4.46
CA LEU A 41 -1.80 7.07 3.50
C LEU A 41 -1.75 8.54 3.06
N THR A 42 -1.91 8.77 1.75
CA THR A 42 -2.07 10.12 1.19
C THR A 42 -3.31 10.82 1.73
N TYR A 43 -3.32 12.15 1.69
CA TYR A 43 -4.48 12.94 2.13
C TYR A 43 -5.76 12.54 1.37
N GLN A 44 -5.65 12.39 0.06
CA GLN A 44 -6.78 11.99 -0.80
C GLN A 44 -7.34 10.63 -0.39
N ARG A 45 -6.47 9.66 -0.11
CA ARG A 45 -6.91 8.33 0.31
C ARG A 45 -7.58 8.37 1.68
N LYS A 46 -7.02 9.10 2.65
CA LYS A 46 -7.66 9.31 3.96
C LYS A 46 -9.04 9.95 3.82
N LYS A 47 -9.16 10.99 2.98
CA LYS A 47 -10.43 11.68 2.70
C LYS A 47 -11.45 10.75 2.06
N TYR A 48 -11.03 9.90 1.11
CA TYR A 48 -11.89 8.89 0.50
C TYR A 48 -12.39 7.87 1.54
N LEU A 49 -11.50 7.29 2.35
CA LEU A 49 -11.89 6.36 3.41
C LEU A 49 -12.90 6.99 4.37
N TYR A 50 -12.62 8.21 4.82
CA TYR A 50 -13.48 8.96 5.73
C TYR A 50 -14.86 9.28 5.13
N GLN A 51 -14.93 9.65 3.85
CA GLN A 51 -16.17 10.12 3.22
C GLN A 51 -16.99 9.01 2.56
N LYS A 52 -16.35 7.96 2.06
CA LYS A 52 -16.99 6.94 1.21
C LYS A 52 -17.10 5.57 1.85
N ILE A 53 -16.23 5.24 2.80
CA ILE A 53 -16.21 3.90 3.41
C ILE A 53 -16.69 3.92 4.86
N ARG A 54 -16.46 5.03 5.58
CA ARG A 54 -16.72 5.12 7.03
C ARG A 54 -18.12 4.71 7.48
N GLU A 55 -19.16 4.90 6.67
CA GLU A 55 -20.54 4.51 7.01
C GLU A 55 -20.74 2.99 7.09
N PHE A 56 -19.89 2.21 6.41
CA PHE A 56 -19.94 0.75 6.38
C PHE A 56 -19.04 0.09 7.42
N ALA A 57 -18.22 0.85 8.14
CA ALA A 57 -17.37 0.34 9.20
C ALA A 57 -18.14 0.29 10.53
N ASP A 58 -17.82 -0.70 11.36
CA ASP A 58 -18.37 -0.81 12.73
C ASP A 58 -18.02 0.44 13.55
N ASP A 59 -18.95 0.94 14.35
CA ASP A 59 -18.80 2.20 15.10
C ASP A 59 -17.53 2.22 15.97
N GLU A 60 -17.17 1.09 16.58
CA GLU A 60 -15.98 0.93 17.41
C GLU A 60 -14.67 1.01 16.60
N LEU A 61 -14.72 0.72 15.30
CA LEU A 61 -13.56 0.64 14.41
C LEU A 61 -13.45 1.83 13.44
N LYS A 62 -14.46 2.70 13.37
CA LYS A 62 -14.50 3.82 12.42
C LYS A 62 -13.26 4.71 12.48
N ASP A 63 -12.78 5.04 13.68
CA ASP A 63 -11.61 5.90 13.86
C ASP A 63 -10.29 5.18 13.62
N LEU A 64 -10.26 3.86 13.77
CA LEU A 64 -9.09 3.04 13.49
C LEU A 64 -8.90 2.84 11.98
N LEU A 65 -9.99 2.55 11.26
CA LEU A 65 -9.96 2.20 9.84
C LEU A 65 -10.09 3.42 8.93
N CYS A 66 -10.92 4.39 9.31
CA CYS A 66 -11.29 5.56 8.50
C CYS A 66 -11.11 6.84 9.32
N PRO A 67 -9.90 7.18 9.76
CA PRO A 67 -9.64 8.34 10.61
C PRO A 67 -9.93 9.66 9.89
N ASN A 68 -10.16 10.72 10.66
CA ASN A 68 -10.32 12.07 10.12
C ASN A 68 -9.03 12.49 9.36
N PRO A 69 -9.12 12.91 8.08
CA PRO A 69 -7.95 13.28 7.27
C PRO A 69 -7.23 14.56 7.74
N GLY A 70 -7.85 15.39 8.59
CA GLY A 70 -7.30 16.69 8.99
C GLY A 70 -7.46 17.77 7.91
N PRO A 71 -6.79 18.92 8.06
CA PRO A 71 -6.83 20.00 7.07
C PRO A 71 -6.15 19.56 5.76
N GLU A 72 -6.66 20.09 4.64
CA GLU A 72 -6.08 19.86 3.32
C GLU A 72 -4.69 20.52 3.23
N PRO A 73 -3.63 19.82 2.78
CA PRO A 73 -2.30 20.40 2.67
C PRO A 73 -2.28 21.51 1.62
N GLU A 74 -1.56 22.60 1.92
CA GLU A 74 -1.58 23.82 1.10
C GLU A 74 -0.69 23.71 -0.15
N ASP A 75 0.28 22.81 -0.11
CA ASP A 75 1.08 22.44 -1.27
C ASP A 75 0.32 21.37 -2.05
N GLY A 76 -0.26 21.79 -3.19
CA GLY A 76 -1.04 20.97 -4.12
C GLY A 76 -0.25 19.85 -4.81
N VAL A 77 0.48 19.04 -4.05
CA VAL A 77 0.97 17.73 -4.47
C VAL A 77 -0.25 16.83 -4.57
N ASN A 78 -0.98 16.99 -5.66
CA ASN A 78 -1.97 16.05 -6.14
C ASN A 78 -1.20 14.79 -6.54
N GLU A 79 -0.80 13.98 -5.54
CA GLU A 79 -0.25 12.67 -5.83
C GLU A 79 -1.32 11.90 -6.62
N PRO A 80 -0.97 11.37 -7.81
CA PRO A 80 -1.94 10.65 -8.62
C PRO A 80 -2.44 9.45 -7.85
N ASP A 81 -3.76 9.38 -7.63
CA ASP A 81 -4.41 8.21 -7.05
C ASP A 81 -4.11 6.99 -7.95
N PRO A 82 -3.33 6.00 -7.48
CA PRO A 82 -2.91 4.87 -8.30
C PRO A 82 -4.09 3.97 -8.70
N ASP A 83 -5.24 4.08 -8.02
CA ASP A 83 -6.44 3.31 -8.30
C ASP A 83 -7.43 4.08 -9.20
N ARG A 84 -7.17 5.35 -9.54
CA ARG A 84 -8.06 6.11 -10.43
C ARG A 84 -7.87 5.57 -11.85
N PRO A 85 -8.90 4.98 -12.50
CA PRO A 85 -8.80 4.61 -13.89
C PRO A 85 -8.54 5.91 -14.69
N GLU A 86 -7.40 5.99 -15.38
CA GLU A 86 -7.17 7.04 -16.37
C GLU A 86 -8.33 6.99 -17.36
N ALA A 87 -9.19 8.01 -17.32
CA ALA A 87 -10.19 8.21 -18.34
C ALA A 87 -9.43 8.35 -19.66
N SER A 88 -9.50 7.29 -20.46
CA SER A 88 -8.93 7.26 -21.80
C SER A 88 -9.86 8.09 -22.68
N ASP A 89 -9.69 9.42 -22.63
CA ASP A 89 -10.34 10.34 -23.56
C ASP A 89 -9.72 10.15 -24.94
N LYS A 90 -10.32 9.26 -25.73
CA LYS A 90 -10.25 9.30 -27.19
C LYS A 90 -11.63 9.61 -27.75
N ASP A 91 -11.63 10.67 -28.54
CA ASP A 91 -12.55 11.03 -29.62
C ASP A 91 -13.61 12.14 -29.39
N VAL A 92 -13.27 13.26 -30.03
CA VAL A 92 -13.92 14.55 -30.29
C VAL A 92 -15.26 14.44 -31.03
N ALA A 93 -16.26 15.26 -30.66
CA ALA A 93 -17.20 15.87 -31.61
C ALA A 93 -17.91 17.10 -31.01
N ALA A 94 -18.22 18.07 -31.87
CA ALA A 94 -18.46 19.46 -31.54
C ALA A 94 -19.92 19.86 -31.20
N GLY A 95 -20.07 20.64 -30.12
CA GLY A 95 -21.00 21.78 -29.92
C GLY A 95 -22.52 21.53 -29.75
N PRO A 96 -23.34 22.57 -29.44
CA PRO A 96 -22.99 23.92 -29.01
C PRO A 96 -23.77 24.47 -27.76
N SER A 97 -23.13 25.42 -27.08
CA SER A 97 -23.68 26.68 -26.51
C SER A 97 -25.16 26.76 -26.07
N THR A 98 -25.40 27.01 -24.78
CA THR A 98 -26.37 28.05 -24.35
C THR A 98 -26.09 28.54 -22.93
N GLN A 99 -25.99 29.86 -22.79
CA GLN A 99 -25.80 30.61 -21.54
C GLN A 99 -27.04 30.58 -20.62
N PRO A 100 -26.91 30.93 -19.32
CA PRO A 100 -27.96 30.76 -18.31
C PRO A 100 -28.88 32.00 -18.19
N PRO A 101 -30.16 31.86 -17.79
CA PRO A 101 -30.94 33.01 -17.36
C PRO A 101 -31.00 33.16 -15.83
N LYS A 102 -30.49 34.29 -15.32
CA LYS A 102 -30.90 34.89 -14.04
C LYS A 102 -32.26 35.57 -14.23
N LYS A 103 -33.18 35.43 -13.27
CA LYS A 103 -34.33 36.31 -12.93
C LYS A 103 -35.16 35.61 -11.84
N ARG A 104 -35.81 36.25 -10.87
CA ARG A 104 -35.81 37.59 -10.23
C ARG A 104 -36.68 37.37 -8.98
N SER A 105 -36.31 37.94 -7.83
CA SER A 105 -37.10 37.85 -6.59
C SER A 105 -38.51 38.41 -6.80
N LYS A 106 -39.50 37.80 -6.18
CA LYS A 106 -40.86 38.32 -6.02
C LYS A 106 -40.97 39.12 -4.74
#